data_AF-A0A9D8AZU9-F1
#
_entry.id   AF-A0A9D8AZU9-F1
#
_cell.length_a   1.000
_cell.length_b   1.000
_cell.length_c   1.000
_cell.angle_alpha   90.00
_cell.angle_beta   90.00
_cell.angle_gamma   90.00
#
_symmetry.space_group_name_H-M   'P 1'
#
loop_
_entity.id
_entity.type
_entity.pdbx_description
1 polymer ?
#
loop_
_entity_poly.entity_id
_entity_poly.type
_entity_poly.pdbx_seq_one_letter_code
_entity_poly.pdbx_strand_id
1 'polypeptide(L)'
;MKRDNEILTPSQRWSGLATIAAMIVLLGFFAAHQLSHTGFFTDRFGSLEMLALYAPILISFAAPMVRAVTGRQNPARPFDAATNLSLAIGSLWLAIVFPFDFAHLTAVLPDAIRFIFGWITDDIGRFVLIAQVILGVIFAPLTMLTYFGRRASTM
;
A
#
# COMPACT_ATOMS: atom_id res chain seq x y z
N MET A 1 -15.47 3.71 20.95
CA MET A 1 -14.91 2.59 20.15
C MET A 1 -16.06 1.88 19.44
N LYS A 2 -16.21 2.10 18.12
CA LYS A 2 -17.26 1.43 17.33
C LYS A 2 -16.91 -0.07 17.29
N ARG A 3 -17.85 -0.97 17.58
CA ARG A 3 -17.58 -2.42 17.41
C ARG A 3 -17.32 -2.66 15.93
N ASP A 4 -16.14 -3.16 15.59
CA ASP A 4 -15.93 -3.77 14.29
C ASP A 4 -16.91 -4.93 14.14
N ASN A 5 -17.81 -4.81 13.16
CA ASN A 5 -18.77 -5.85 12.84
C ASN A 5 -18.02 -7.01 12.20
N GLU A 6 -18.14 -8.20 12.79
CA GLU A 6 -17.54 -9.42 12.22
C GLU A 6 -18.20 -9.80 10.89
N ILE A 7 -19.51 -9.60 10.79
CA ILE A 7 -20.32 -9.80 9.59
C ILE A 7 -20.47 -8.44 8.90
N LEU A 8 -20.05 -8.37 7.64
CA LEU A 8 -20.05 -7.14 6.87
C LEU A 8 -21.40 -6.95 6.18
N THR A 9 -21.92 -5.72 6.21
CA THR A 9 -23.04 -5.33 5.34
C THR A 9 -22.62 -5.38 3.87
N PRO A 10 -23.56 -5.49 2.91
CA PRO A 10 -23.21 -5.45 1.49
C PRO A 10 -22.34 -4.25 1.09
N SER A 11 -22.63 -3.05 1.63
CA SER A 11 -21.81 -1.86 1.38
C SER A 11 -20.39 -1.97 1.95
N GLN A 12 -20.22 -2.60 3.11
CA GLN A 12 -18.90 -2.83 3.72
C GLN A 12 -18.10 -3.92 3.01
N ARG A 13 -18.77 -4.86 2.35
CA ARG A 13 -18.09 -5.88 1.51
C ARG A 13 -17.47 -5.26 0.28
N TRP A 14 -18.16 -4.30 -0.32
CA TRP A 14 -17.75 -3.64 -1.56
C TRP A 14 -16.88 -2.40 -1.34
N SER A 15 -16.80 -1.85 -0.12
CA SER A 15 -15.91 -0.71 0.16
C SER A 15 -14.43 -1.00 -0.13
N GLY A 16 -14.03 -2.28 -0.08
CA GLY A 16 -12.70 -2.73 -0.48
C GLY A 16 -12.38 -2.50 -1.96
N LEU A 17 -13.38 -2.32 -2.84
CA LEU A 17 -13.16 -1.98 -4.25
C LEU A 17 -12.46 -0.62 -4.41
N ALA A 18 -12.73 0.34 -3.52
CA ALA A 18 -12.06 1.63 -3.56
C ALA A 18 -10.55 1.47 -3.30
N THR A 19 -10.17 0.59 -2.37
CA THR A 19 -8.76 0.26 -2.13
C THR A 19 -8.13 -0.41 -3.35
N ILE A 20 -8.79 -1.40 -3.95
CA ILE A 20 -8.28 -2.07 -5.15
C ILE A 20 -8.11 -1.05 -6.29
N ALA A 21 -9.11 -0.22 -6.55
CA ALA A 21 -9.05 0.80 -7.59
C ALA A 21 -7.91 1.79 -7.37
N ALA A 22 -7.75 2.31 -6.14
CA ALA A 22 -6.66 3.21 -5.79
C ALA A 22 -5.28 2.56 -6.00
N MET A 23 -5.14 1.28 -5.65
CA MET A 23 -3.87 0.56 -5.81
C MET A 23 -3.58 0.20 -7.27
N ILE A 24 -4.61 -0.05 -8.10
CA ILE A 24 -4.45 -0.19 -9.56
C ILE A 24 -3.97 1.13 -10.17
N VAL A 25 -4.53 2.26 -9.76
CA VAL A 25 -4.08 3.58 -10.22
C VAL A 25 -2.63 3.82 -9.81
N LEU A 26 -2.28 3.50 -8.56
CA LEU A 26 -0.90 3.61 -8.06
C LEU A 26 0.07 2.71 -8.84
N LEU A 27 -0.32 1.47 -9.10
CA LEU A 27 0.45 0.52 -9.90
C LEU A 27 0.66 1.05 -11.32
N GLY A 28 -0.41 1.54 -11.96
CA GLY A 28 -0.37 2.13 -13.30
C GLY A 28 0.50 3.36 -13.37
N PHE A 29 0.49 4.22 -12.34
CA PHE A 29 1.35 5.39 -12.23
C PHE A 29 2.84 5.01 -12.24
N PHE A 30 3.24 4.07 -11.39
CA PHE A 30 4.64 3.60 -11.36
C PHE A 30 5.03 2.83 -12.63
N ALA A 31 4.14 2.00 -13.16
CA ALA A 31 4.38 1.32 -14.43
C ALA A 31 4.58 2.31 -15.59
N ALA A 32 3.78 3.38 -15.65
CA ALA A 32 3.93 4.43 -16.67
C ALA A 32 5.29 5.12 -16.59
N HIS A 33 5.79 5.39 -15.38
CA HIS A 33 7.12 5.96 -15.19
C HIS A 33 8.24 5.01 -15.67
N GLN A 34 8.13 3.71 -15.38
CA GLN A 34 9.11 2.72 -15.86
C GLN A 34 9.08 2.58 -17.38
N LEU A 35 7.88 2.45 -17.97
CA LEU A 35 7.72 2.23 -19.41
C LEU A 35 8.10 3.46 -20.24
N SER A 36 7.93 4.67 -19.68
CA SER A 36 8.22 5.92 -20.38
C SER A 36 9.62 6.47 -20.09
N HIS A 37 10.43 5.77 -19.28
CA HIS A 37 11.80 6.16 -18.91
C HIS A 37 11.93 7.63 -18.48
N THR A 38 11.02 8.11 -17.65
CA THR A 38 10.93 9.55 -17.37
C THR A 38 12.04 10.11 -16.48
N GLY A 39 12.94 9.25 -15.97
CA GLY A 39 13.95 9.61 -14.97
C GLY A 39 13.50 9.47 -13.52
N PHE A 40 12.22 9.16 -13.24
CA PHE A 40 11.72 8.99 -11.86
C PHE A 40 12.38 7.82 -11.14
N PHE A 41 12.61 6.71 -11.84
CA PHE A 41 13.40 5.59 -11.32
C PHE A 41 14.85 5.77 -11.74
N THR A 42 15.73 5.90 -10.76
CA THR A 42 17.18 6.02 -10.99
C THR A 42 17.80 4.66 -11.35
N ASP A 43 19.08 4.66 -11.75
CA ASP A 43 19.83 3.43 -12.05
C ASP A 43 19.95 2.46 -10.86
N ARG A 44 19.65 2.93 -9.64
CA ARG A 44 19.58 2.09 -8.43
C ARG A 44 18.30 1.28 -8.33
N PHE A 45 17.31 1.51 -9.20
CA PHE A 45 16.04 0.78 -9.19
C PHE A 45 16.16 -0.57 -9.91
N GLY A 46 16.64 -1.58 -9.19
CA GLY A 46 16.78 -2.95 -9.69
C GLY A 46 15.60 -3.85 -9.32
N SER A 47 15.82 -5.16 -9.45
CA SER A 47 14.79 -6.18 -9.18
C SER A 47 14.32 -6.21 -7.73
N LEU A 48 15.21 -5.91 -6.76
CA LEU A 48 14.85 -5.88 -5.35
C LEU A 48 13.99 -4.65 -5.02
N GLU A 49 14.30 -3.50 -5.60
CA GLU A 49 13.54 -2.27 -5.45
C GLU A 49 12.16 -2.39 -6.12
N MET A 50 12.11 -3.05 -7.29
CA MET A 50 10.84 -3.41 -7.92
C MET A 50 10.01 -4.31 -7.02
N LEU A 51 10.60 -5.35 -6.43
CA LEU A 51 9.88 -6.23 -5.51
C LEU A 51 9.40 -5.46 -4.27
N ALA A 52 10.25 -4.62 -3.70
CA ALA A 52 9.94 -3.80 -2.53
C ALA A 52 8.80 -2.80 -2.79
N LEU A 53 8.69 -2.27 -4.01
CA LEU A 53 7.62 -1.35 -4.39
C LEU A 53 6.33 -2.07 -4.78
N TYR A 54 6.43 -3.08 -5.65
CA TYR A 54 5.26 -3.70 -6.28
C TYR A 54 4.62 -4.81 -5.44
N ALA A 55 5.38 -5.56 -4.64
CA ALA A 55 4.81 -6.64 -3.83
C ALA A 55 3.76 -6.13 -2.82
N PRO A 56 4.01 -5.06 -2.03
CA PRO A 56 2.98 -4.54 -1.11
C PRO A 56 1.72 -4.09 -1.83
N ILE A 57 1.85 -3.46 -3.01
CA ILE A 57 0.73 -3.01 -3.84
C ILE A 57 -0.14 -4.21 -4.25
N LEU A 58 0.48 -5.28 -4.74
CA LEU A 58 -0.25 -6.48 -5.18
C LEU A 58 -0.87 -7.25 -4.02
N ILE A 59 -0.15 -7.40 -2.91
CA ILE A 59 -0.64 -8.10 -1.70
C ILE A 59 -1.86 -7.37 -1.11
N SER A 60 -1.91 -6.04 -1.23
CA SER A 60 -3.02 -5.22 -0.72
C SER A 60 -4.39 -5.59 -1.28
N PHE A 61 -4.45 -6.32 -2.40
CA PHE A 61 -5.72 -6.76 -3.00
C PHE A 61 -6.36 -7.91 -2.21
N ALA A 62 -5.55 -8.71 -1.51
CA ALA A 62 -5.99 -9.96 -0.91
C ALA A 62 -7.05 -9.74 0.16
N ALA A 63 -6.83 -8.80 1.10
CA ALA A 63 -7.79 -8.57 2.18
C ALA A 63 -9.17 -8.08 1.68
N PRO A 64 -9.27 -7.05 0.82
CA PRO A 64 -10.52 -6.66 0.16
C PRO A 64 -11.22 -7.82 -0.55
N MET A 65 -10.49 -8.66 -1.30
CA MET A 65 -11.06 -9.81 -2.00
C MET A 65 -11.63 -10.85 -1.02
N VAL A 66 -10.91 -11.15 0.05
CA VAL A 66 -11.38 -12.07 1.10
C VAL A 66 -12.64 -11.52 1.76
N ARG A 67 -12.71 -10.22 2.08
CA ARG A 67 -13.94 -9.60 2.62
C ARG A 67 -15.10 -9.66 1.63
N ALA A 68 -14.84 -9.41 0.34
CA ALA A 68 -15.86 -9.45 -0.69
C ALA A 68 -16.45 -10.86 -0.83
N VAL A 69 -15.60 -11.90 -0.85
CA VAL A 69 -16.02 -13.31 -0.98
C VAL A 69 -16.68 -13.83 0.30
N THR A 70 -16.01 -13.68 1.45
CA THR A 70 -16.46 -14.30 2.71
C THR A 70 -17.54 -13.51 3.43
N GLY A 71 -17.66 -12.21 3.18
CA GLY A 71 -18.53 -11.32 3.95
C GLY A 71 -18.10 -11.12 5.40
N ARG A 72 -16.89 -11.53 5.77
CA ARG A 72 -16.38 -11.51 7.14
C ARG A 72 -15.11 -10.70 7.26
N GLN A 73 -14.97 -10.01 8.39
CA GLN A 73 -13.77 -9.20 8.67
C GLN A 73 -12.59 -10.06 9.12
N ASN A 74 -12.81 -11.06 10.00
CA ASN A 74 -11.71 -11.79 10.62
C ASN A 74 -10.79 -12.58 9.65
N PRO A 75 -11.31 -13.30 8.63
CA PRO A 75 -10.45 -14.03 7.69
C PRO A 75 -9.55 -13.13 6.85
N ALA A 76 -9.89 -11.85 6.70
CA ALA A 76 -9.09 -10.89 5.93
C ALA A 76 -7.91 -10.32 6.74
N ARG A 77 -7.96 -10.37 8.07
CA ARG A 77 -6.97 -9.74 8.96
C ARG A 77 -5.53 -10.25 8.79
N PRO A 78 -5.26 -11.54 8.56
CA PRO A 78 -3.90 -11.99 8.25
C PRO A 78 -3.35 -11.36 6.97
N PHE A 79 -4.20 -11.12 5.97
CA PHE A 79 -3.80 -10.47 4.72
C PHE A 79 -3.57 -8.97 4.91
N ASP A 80 -4.35 -8.30 5.76
CA ASP A 80 -4.09 -6.90 6.16
C ASP A 80 -2.73 -6.78 6.88
N ALA A 81 -2.45 -7.70 7.81
CA ALA A 81 -1.20 -7.72 8.55
C ALA A 81 0.00 -8.02 7.62
N ALA A 82 -0.15 -8.97 6.69
CA ALA A 82 0.86 -9.27 5.68
C ALA A 82 1.11 -8.07 4.76
N THR A 83 0.06 -7.35 4.35
CA THR A 83 0.18 -6.11 3.55
C THR A 83 0.96 -5.05 4.33
N ASN A 84 0.58 -4.79 5.58
CA ASN A 84 1.25 -3.79 6.43
C ASN A 84 2.72 -4.14 6.69
N LEU A 85 3.03 -5.41 6.92
CA LEU A 85 4.40 -5.87 7.14
C LEU A 85 5.23 -5.79 5.85
N SER A 86 4.67 -6.24 4.73
CA SER A 86 5.30 -6.14 3.42
C SER A 86 5.57 -4.69 3.04
N LEU A 87 4.61 -3.79 3.28
CA LEU A 87 4.76 -2.36 3.08
C LEU A 87 5.86 -1.79 3.98
N ALA A 88 5.88 -2.14 5.27
CA ALA A 88 6.94 -1.66 6.17
C ALA A 88 8.34 -2.11 5.73
N ILE A 89 8.51 -3.38 5.37
CA ILE A 89 9.80 -3.91 4.93
C ILE A 89 10.22 -3.28 3.60
N GLY A 90 9.30 -3.21 2.63
CA GLY A 90 9.55 -2.61 1.32
C GLY A 90 9.88 -1.12 1.42
N SER A 91 9.08 -0.35 2.16
CA SER A 91 9.32 1.08 2.37
C SER A 91 10.60 1.35 3.14
N LEU A 92 10.99 0.48 4.08
CA LEU A 92 12.29 0.61 4.77
C LEU A 92 13.45 0.41 3.80
N TRP A 93 13.40 -0.64 2.97
CA TRP A 93 14.42 -0.89 1.95
C TRP A 93 14.53 0.29 0.98
N LEU A 94 13.38 0.75 0.45
CA LEU A 94 13.32 1.89 -0.46
C LEU A 94 13.73 3.20 0.19
N ALA A 95 13.54 3.38 1.50
CA ALA A 95 14.03 4.57 2.22
C ALA A 95 15.55 4.57 2.36
N ILE A 96 16.17 3.39 2.50
CA ILE A 96 17.63 3.24 2.59
C ILE A 96 18.29 3.46 1.22
N VAL A 97 17.84 2.74 0.20
CA VAL A 97 18.42 2.82 -1.16
C VAL A 97 18.02 4.14 -1.85
N PHE A 98 16.78 4.57 -1.63
CA PHE A 98 16.13 5.72 -2.23
C PHE A 98 16.38 5.84 -3.75
N PRO A 99 15.80 4.92 -4.54
CA PRO A 99 16.04 4.83 -5.98
C PRO A 99 15.13 5.76 -6.81
N PHE A 100 14.60 6.83 -6.21
CA PHE A 100 13.64 7.75 -6.81
C PHE A 100 14.24 9.13 -7.05
N ASP A 101 13.78 9.81 -8.10
CA ASP A 101 14.02 11.22 -8.37
C ASP A 101 12.67 11.93 -8.56
N PHE A 102 12.25 12.66 -7.52
CA PHE A 102 10.95 13.33 -7.49
C PHE A 102 10.87 14.56 -8.39
N ALA A 103 11.99 15.06 -8.93
CA ALA A 103 11.93 16.08 -9.98
C ALA A 103 11.14 15.58 -11.21
N HIS A 104 11.15 14.27 -11.43
CA HIS A 104 10.46 13.62 -12.53
C HIS A 104 9.09 13.03 -12.14
N LEU A 105 8.60 13.21 -10.90
CA LEU A 105 7.35 12.64 -10.40
C LEU A 105 6.13 12.98 -11.28
N THR A 106 6.07 14.20 -11.81
CA THR A 106 4.89 14.67 -12.55
C THR A 106 4.96 14.42 -14.05
N ALA A 107 6.05 13.79 -14.53
CA ALA A 107 6.33 13.64 -15.95
C ALA A 107 5.23 12.89 -16.71
N VAL A 108 4.63 11.87 -16.10
CA VAL A 108 3.55 11.05 -16.69
C VAL A 108 2.16 11.68 -16.57
N LEU A 109 2.03 12.78 -15.82
CA LEU A 109 0.74 13.41 -15.56
C LEU A 109 0.40 14.48 -16.62
N PRO A 110 -0.89 14.69 -16.93
CA PRO A 110 -1.35 15.83 -17.74
C PRO A 110 -1.02 17.17 -17.07
N ASP A 111 -0.75 18.19 -17.86
CA ASP A 111 -0.29 19.51 -17.38
C ASP A 111 -1.19 20.12 -16.29
N ALA A 112 -2.52 19.98 -16.43
CA ALA A 112 -3.48 20.49 -15.46
C ALA A 112 -3.30 19.92 -14.04
N ILE A 113 -2.73 18.71 -13.92
CA ILE A 113 -2.57 17.99 -12.64
C ILE A 113 -1.13 18.15 -12.10
N ARG A 114 -0.16 18.49 -12.96
CA ARG A 114 1.26 18.62 -12.56
C ARG A 114 1.46 19.60 -11.41
N PHE A 115 0.74 20.72 -11.40
CA PHE A 115 0.80 21.70 -10.32
C PHE A 115 0.46 21.12 -8.94
N ILE A 116 -0.46 20.15 -8.87
CA ILE A 116 -0.91 19.54 -7.60
C ILE A 116 0.21 18.74 -6.93
N PHE A 117 1.11 18.15 -7.72
CA PHE A 117 2.17 17.25 -7.23
C PHE A 117 3.58 17.81 -7.41
N GLY A 118 3.75 18.92 -8.12
CA GLY A 118 5.05 19.50 -8.44
C GLY A 118 5.83 20.07 -7.24
N TRP A 119 5.18 20.21 -6.08
CA TRP A 119 5.83 20.63 -4.84
C TRP A 119 6.44 19.45 -4.05
N ILE A 120 6.20 18.21 -4.46
CA ILE A 120 6.71 17.02 -3.77
C ILE A 120 8.19 16.83 -4.12
N THR A 121 9.03 16.93 -3.11
CA THR A 121 10.48 16.76 -3.21
C THR A 121 10.93 15.36 -2.75
N ASP A 122 12.19 15.03 -3.02
CA ASP A 122 12.82 13.80 -2.53
C ASP A 122 12.70 13.64 -1.01
N ASP A 123 12.85 14.73 -0.25
CA ASP A 123 12.72 14.72 1.20
C ASP A 123 11.31 14.34 1.65
N ILE A 124 10.29 14.84 0.97
CA ILE A 124 8.89 14.47 1.24
C ILE A 124 8.67 13.00 0.88
N GLY A 125 9.17 12.54 -0.26
CA GLY A 125 9.12 11.14 -0.66
C GLY A 125 9.74 10.21 0.39
N ARG A 126 10.94 10.55 0.86
CA ARG A 126 11.64 9.80 1.91
C ARG A 126 10.88 9.81 3.23
N PHE A 127 10.33 10.97 3.61
CA PHE A 127 9.49 11.09 4.80
C PHE A 127 8.25 10.18 4.73
N VAL A 128 7.57 10.13 3.58
CA VAL A 128 6.41 9.24 3.38
C VAL A 128 6.81 7.77 3.54
N LEU A 129 7.94 7.35 2.97
CA LEU A 129 8.43 5.97 3.15
C LEU A 129 8.68 5.65 4.63
N ILE A 130 9.35 6.54 5.37
CA ILE A 130 9.61 6.35 6.81
C ILE A 130 8.29 6.31 7.60
N ALA A 131 7.34 7.19 7.28
CA ALA A 131 6.03 7.17 7.92
C ALA A 131 5.30 5.85 7.67
N GLN A 132 5.35 5.31 6.45
CA GLN A 132 4.78 3.99 6.12
C GLN A 132 5.43 2.86 6.94
N VAL A 133 6.74 2.90 7.16
CA VAL A 133 7.43 1.94 8.03
C VAL A 133 6.84 1.97 9.43
N ILE A 134 6.75 3.15 10.04
CA ILE A 134 6.23 3.32 11.40
C ILE A 134 4.79 2.79 11.50
N LEU A 135 3.94 3.19 10.55
CA LEU A 135 2.54 2.75 10.51
C LEU A 135 2.42 1.24 10.34
N GLY A 136 3.19 0.64 9.42
CA GLY A 136 3.13 -0.79 9.16
C GLY A 136 3.61 -1.62 10.36
N VAL A 137 4.69 -1.17 11.03
CA VAL A 137 5.22 -1.82 12.25
C VAL A 137 4.22 -1.75 13.41
N ILE A 138 3.44 -0.69 13.53
CA ILE A 138 2.41 -0.56 14.57
C ILE A 138 1.15 -1.35 14.21
N PHE A 139 0.64 -1.20 12.99
CA PHE A 139 -0.65 -1.77 12.61
C PHE A 139 -0.61 -3.27 12.31
N ALA A 140 0.49 -3.82 11.81
CA ALA A 140 0.61 -5.26 11.59
C ALA A 140 0.38 -6.10 12.87
N PRO A 141 1.08 -5.86 14.00
CA PRO A 141 0.87 -6.63 15.22
C PRO A 141 -0.50 -6.35 15.84
N LEU A 142 -0.98 -5.11 15.85
CA LEU A 142 -2.32 -4.80 16.36
C LEU A 142 -3.40 -5.59 15.59
N THR A 143 -3.29 -5.64 14.27
CA THR A 143 -4.21 -6.40 13.42
C THR A 143 -4.19 -7.89 13.75
N MET A 144 -3.00 -8.47 13.94
CA MET A 144 -2.84 -9.87 14.34
C MET A 144 -3.40 -10.17 15.73
N LEU A 145 -3.19 -9.28 16.71
CA LEU A 145 -3.77 -9.43 18.05
C LEU A 145 -5.29 -9.46 18.00
N THR A 146 -5.90 -8.57 17.19
CA THR A 146 -7.36 -8.59 17.01
C THR A 146 -7.84 -9.88 16.34
N TYR A 147 -7.08 -10.43 15.39
CA TYR A 147 -7.40 -11.69 14.72
C TYR A 147 -7.44 -12.87 15.72
N PHE A 148 -6.41 -13.03 16.54
CA PHE A 148 -6.36 -14.10 17.53
C PHE A 148 -7.41 -13.94 18.62
N GLY A 149 -7.63 -12.72 19.11
CA GLY A 149 -8.65 -12.45 20.13
C GLY A 149 -10.06 -12.83 19.68
N ARG A 150 -10.40 -12.62 18.40
CA ARG A 150 -11.70 -13.04 17.85
C ARG A 150 -11.80 -14.55 17.65
N ARG A 151 -10.72 -15.18 17.17
CA ARG A 151 -10.69 -16.65 16.99
C ARG A 151 -10.89 -17.38 18.32
N ALA A 152 -10.26 -16.90 19.39
CA ALA A 152 -10.39 -17.48 20.74
C ALA A 152 -11.82 -17.34 21.31
N SER A 153 -12.55 -16.27 20.96
CA SER A 153 -13.94 -16.06 21.42
C SER A 153 -15.02 -16.88 20.69
N THR A 154 -14.64 -17.55 19.60
CA THR A 154 -15.55 -18.38 18.77
C THR A 154 -15.31 -19.88 18.96
N MET A 155 -14.37 -20.26 19.82
CA MET A 155 -14.14 -21.63 20.30
C MET A 155 -14.77 -21.78 21.67
#